data_AF-A0A7C4P311-F1
#
_entry.id   AF-A0A7C4P311-F1
#
_cell.length_a   1.000
_cell.length_b   1.000
_cell.length_c   1.000
_cell.angle_alpha   90.00
_cell.angle_beta   90.00
_cell.angle_gamma   90.00
#
_symmetry.space_group_name_H-M   'P 1'
#
loop_
_entity.id
_entity.type
_entity.pdbx_description
1 polymer ?
#
loop_
_entity_poly.entity_id
_entity_poly.type
_entity_poly.pdbx_seq_one_letter_code
_entity_poly.pdbx_strand_id
1 'polypeptide(L)'
;MPSIVTALYNLVGITLLSFLIGNDVALNVNVPKAVSAGSEFDVEVILKKGNLSGFARLQQDLPMGLTAQLVESSLGDFSFDEQKLRFVWLRLPEGKEMRLVYRIKVDERLKGSFTLKGTFAYVDNNERKTAEFQTSTISINPSTRIDPNLIVDINEFQTIIPPQAPVGFVASNVRCIRQTPIPSGTENDYLVKLLVNKGNAQKFAKIEEDVPEGFTAEAVETKDAVFSFKDQKVKFLWMNLPAEPRFVVSYKLIAPDGKGNITVSLKGTFSYLVGEATRIIEIIQKDIDLTNIDPAALDGLISSTFSTEGANIISGFTPYSEGGIDIPIEYKKIEDKPKRKAKPEFDMEPFMLMPEKGVYYRVQIAAGHKPIDIKRYFTRYNIKHDVRTEKHEGWYKYSIGSFKEYKEARDFRILIWNSTRINDAFVTAYNNGTRITVQEALMITSQKWYR
;
A
#
# COMPACT_ATOMS: atom_id res chain seq x y z
N MET A 1 -18.26 22.91 -73.95
CA MET A 1 -18.41 22.59 -72.52
C MET A 1 -17.08 22.04 -72.03
N PRO A 2 -16.37 22.73 -71.13
CA PRO A 2 -15.06 22.30 -70.65
C PRO A 2 -15.22 21.34 -69.48
N SER A 3 -14.68 20.14 -69.61
CA SER A 3 -14.56 19.17 -68.53
C SER A 3 -13.33 19.50 -67.67
N ILE A 4 -13.61 20.05 -66.49
CA ILE A 4 -12.68 20.33 -65.40
C ILE A 4 -12.05 19.00 -64.96
N VAL A 5 -10.73 18.86 -65.15
CA VAL A 5 -9.94 17.82 -64.49
C VAL A 5 -9.22 18.48 -63.32
N THR A 6 -9.74 18.25 -62.13
CA THR A 6 -9.24 18.76 -60.86
C THR A 6 -7.92 18.06 -60.51
N ALA A 7 -6.84 18.82 -60.43
CA ALA A 7 -5.56 18.36 -59.90
C ALA A 7 -5.68 18.15 -58.38
N LEU A 8 -5.53 16.92 -57.90
CA LEU A 8 -5.32 16.62 -56.49
C LEU A 8 -3.86 16.93 -56.14
N TYR A 9 -3.65 18.05 -55.47
CA TYR A 9 -2.39 18.37 -54.81
C TYR A 9 -2.19 17.43 -53.61
N ASN A 10 -1.07 16.70 -53.59
CA ASN A 10 -0.54 16.08 -52.38
C ASN A 10 -0.17 17.20 -51.39
N LEU A 11 -1.08 17.50 -50.46
CA LEU A 11 -0.80 18.38 -49.35
C LEU A 11 0.06 17.62 -48.33
N VAL A 12 1.38 17.79 -48.45
CA VAL A 12 2.31 17.55 -47.35
C VAL A 12 1.94 18.53 -46.24
N GLY A 13 1.36 18.01 -45.16
CA GLY A 13 1.12 18.79 -43.94
C GLY A 13 2.45 19.16 -43.29
N ILE A 14 2.96 20.34 -43.63
CA ILE A 14 4.05 21.00 -42.89
C ILE A 14 3.43 21.47 -41.57
N THR A 15 3.68 20.72 -40.49
CA THR A 15 3.41 21.21 -39.14
C THR A 15 4.42 22.31 -38.81
N LEU A 16 3.92 23.52 -38.55
CA LEU A 16 4.68 24.65 -38.01
C LEU A 16 5.46 24.21 -36.77
N LEU A 17 6.79 24.07 -36.88
CA LEU A 17 7.68 24.09 -35.73
C LEU A 17 7.86 25.55 -35.32
N SER A 18 7.23 25.95 -34.23
CA SER A 18 7.62 27.16 -33.50
C SER A 18 9.01 26.92 -32.91
N PHE A 19 10.05 27.36 -33.61
CA PHE A 19 11.39 27.50 -33.06
C PHE A 19 11.42 28.72 -32.14
N LEU A 20 11.37 28.48 -30.83
CA LEU A 20 11.85 29.44 -29.83
C LEU A 20 13.22 28.96 -29.37
N ILE A 21 14.19 29.87 -29.44
CA ILE A 21 15.56 29.65 -29.03
C ILE A 21 15.62 29.70 -27.51
N GLY A 22 15.69 28.53 -26.89
CA GLY A 22 16.06 28.30 -25.49
C GLY A 22 16.91 27.04 -25.42
N ASN A 23 17.67 26.83 -24.33
CA ASN A 23 18.28 25.52 -24.04
C ASN A 23 17.16 24.50 -23.80
N ASP A 24 16.50 24.06 -24.87
CA ASP A 24 15.22 23.39 -24.79
C ASP A 24 15.42 21.93 -24.42
N VAL A 25 15.32 21.70 -23.13
CA VAL A 25 15.09 20.36 -22.59
C VAL A 25 13.80 19.84 -23.22
N ALA A 26 13.93 18.84 -24.07
CA ALA A 26 12.80 18.24 -24.78
C ALA A 26 12.60 16.80 -24.33
N LEU A 27 11.34 16.44 -24.08
CA LEU A 27 10.96 15.08 -23.72
C LEU A 27 10.06 14.51 -24.81
N ASN A 28 10.46 13.36 -25.33
CA ASN A 28 9.63 12.56 -26.22
C ASN A 28 9.20 11.29 -25.49
N VAL A 29 7.92 10.97 -25.54
CA VAL A 29 7.34 9.81 -24.88
C VAL A 29 6.70 8.93 -25.93
N ASN A 30 7.24 7.72 -26.05
CA ASN A 30 6.76 6.70 -26.97
C ASN A 30 5.86 5.73 -26.21
N VAL A 31 4.58 5.72 -26.59
CA VAL A 31 3.53 4.89 -26.01
C VAL A 31 2.57 4.37 -27.07
N PRO A 32 1.98 3.19 -26.87
CA PRO A 32 0.92 2.70 -27.76
C PRO A 32 -0.33 3.59 -27.67
N LYS A 33 -1.05 3.74 -28.79
CA LYS A 33 -2.33 4.47 -28.83
C LYS A 33 -3.47 3.69 -28.18
N ALA A 34 -3.36 2.36 -28.13
CA ALA A 34 -4.36 1.49 -27.53
C ALA A 34 -3.69 0.26 -26.88
N VAL A 35 -4.27 -0.21 -25.78
CA VAL A 35 -3.82 -1.37 -25.00
C VAL A 35 -5.01 -2.21 -24.58
N SER A 36 -4.79 -3.46 -24.22
CA SER A 36 -5.86 -4.32 -23.69
C SER A 36 -5.84 -4.32 -22.16
N ALA A 37 -7.01 -4.32 -21.53
CA ALA A 37 -7.12 -4.50 -20.09
C ALA A 37 -6.47 -5.82 -19.66
N GLY A 38 -5.73 -5.81 -18.55
CA GLY A 38 -4.97 -6.97 -18.05
C GLY A 38 -3.59 -7.16 -18.70
N SER A 39 -3.26 -6.39 -19.75
CA SER A 39 -1.95 -6.42 -20.40
C SER A 39 -0.95 -5.45 -19.75
N GLU A 40 0.32 -5.59 -20.15
CA GLU A 40 1.41 -4.71 -19.79
C GLU A 40 1.98 -4.07 -21.05
N PHE A 41 2.45 -2.83 -20.95
CA PHE A 41 3.14 -2.15 -22.05
C PHE A 41 4.26 -1.25 -21.51
N ASP A 42 5.30 -1.09 -22.32
CA ASP A 42 6.43 -0.25 -21.97
C ASP A 42 6.18 1.20 -22.40
N VAL A 43 6.54 2.13 -21.53
CA VAL A 43 6.63 3.55 -21.81
C VAL A 43 8.09 3.92 -21.91
N GLU A 44 8.50 4.37 -23.09
CA GLU A 44 9.85 4.83 -23.36
C GLU A 44 9.88 6.35 -23.36
N VAL A 45 10.74 6.92 -22.52
CA VAL A 45 10.97 8.37 -22.44
C VAL A 45 12.38 8.68 -22.93
N ILE A 46 12.47 9.52 -23.94
CA ILE A 46 13.72 10.03 -24.50
C ILE A 46 13.83 11.50 -24.09
N LEU A 47 14.78 11.80 -23.21
CA LEU A 47 15.07 13.13 -22.72
C LEU A 47 16.27 13.71 -23.48
N LYS A 48 16.04 14.77 -24.25
CA LYS A 48 17.09 15.62 -24.82
C LYS A 48 17.43 16.70 -23.81
N LYS A 49 18.53 16.51 -23.09
CA LYS A 49 18.94 17.38 -21.97
C LYS A 49 20.08 18.33 -22.31
N GLY A 50 20.68 18.20 -23.49
CA GLY A 50 21.85 19.00 -23.87
C GLY A 50 22.99 18.80 -22.88
N ASN A 51 23.52 19.89 -22.32
CA ASN A 51 24.67 19.84 -21.40
C ASN A 51 24.27 19.76 -19.92
N LEU A 52 22.99 19.53 -19.59
CA LEU A 52 22.55 19.41 -18.20
C LEU A 52 23.13 18.17 -17.53
N SER A 53 23.73 18.37 -16.36
CA SER A 53 24.38 17.31 -15.55
C SER A 53 23.97 17.33 -14.07
N GLY A 54 23.21 18.35 -13.64
CA GLY A 54 22.83 18.55 -12.25
C GLY A 54 21.64 17.72 -11.78
N PHE A 55 21.08 18.09 -10.62
CA PHE A 55 19.90 17.46 -10.05
C PHE A 55 18.69 17.61 -10.96
N ALA A 56 17.94 16.52 -11.13
CA ALA A 56 16.71 16.52 -11.90
C ALA A 56 15.68 15.53 -11.34
N ARG A 57 14.42 15.77 -11.67
CA ARG A 57 13.29 14.92 -11.28
C ARG A 57 12.26 14.84 -12.39
N LEU A 58 11.96 13.63 -12.81
CA LEU A 58 10.81 13.32 -13.65
C LEU A 58 9.65 12.89 -12.75
N GLN A 59 8.44 13.37 -13.01
CA GLN A 59 7.23 12.93 -12.32
C GLN A 59 6.09 12.76 -13.31
N GLN A 60 5.35 11.65 -13.22
CA GLN A 60 4.12 11.41 -13.96
C GLN A 60 3.02 10.95 -13.01
N ASP A 61 1.80 11.45 -13.22
CA ASP A 61 0.62 10.97 -12.51
C ASP A 61 -0.03 9.87 -13.36
N LEU A 62 -0.31 8.73 -12.75
CA LEU A 62 -1.08 7.66 -13.36
C LEU A 62 -2.51 7.65 -12.78
N PRO A 63 -3.55 7.33 -13.57
CA PRO A 63 -4.86 7.05 -13.02
C PRO A 63 -4.86 5.78 -12.16
N MET A 64 -5.74 5.74 -11.16
CA MET A 64 -6.03 4.51 -10.41
C MET A 64 -6.37 3.36 -11.35
N GLY A 65 -5.92 2.16 -10.98
CA GLY A 65 -6.08 0.94 -11.78
C GLY A 65 -4.95 0.73 -12.80
N LEU A 66 -4.04 1.70 -12.92
CA LEU A 66 -2.73 1.49 -13.55
C LEU A 66 -1.66 1.34 -12.47
N THR A 67 -0.59 0.63 -12.82
CA THR A 67 0.57 0.44 -11.94
C THR A 67 1.85 0.47 -12.76
N ALA A 68 2.93 1.01 -12.18
CA ALA A 68 4.21 1.15 -12.86
C ALA A 68 5.30 0.30 -12.23
N GLN A 69 6.18 -0.25 -13.06
CA GLN A 69 7.37 -0.99 -12.66
C GLN A 69 8.58 -0.48 -13.45
N LEU A 70 9.74 -0.47 -12.81
CA LEU A 70 10.97 -0.06 -13.46
C LEU A 70 11.41 -1.10 -14.50
N VAL A 71 11.83 -0.64 -15.68
CA VAL A 71 12.53 -1.46 -16.69
C VAL A 71 13.97 -0.97 -16.88
N GLU A 72 14.16 0.34 -17.08
CA GLU A 72 15.46 0.97 -17.30
C GLU A 72 15.45 2.41 -16.76
N SER A 73 16.36 2.76 -15.85
CA SER A 73 16.31 4.06 -15.15
C SER A 73 17.31 5.10 -15.63
N SER A 74 18.32 4.72 -16.41
CA SER A 74 19.49 5.57 -16.72
C SER A 74 20.05 6.28 -15.48
N LEU A 75 20.45 5.49 -14.47
CA LEU A 75 21.01 5.95 -13.19
C LEU A 75 20.04 6.78 -12.32
N GLY A 76 18.76 6.82 -12.66
CA GLY A 76 17.73 7.47 -11.84
C GLY A 76 17.24 6.55 -10.72
N ASP A 77 16.95 7.14 -9.57
CA ASP A 77 16.20 6.47 -8.51
C ASP A 77 14.71 6.48 -8.85
N PHE A 78 14.10 5.31 -8.97
CA PHE A 78 12.71 5.14 -9.37
C PHE A 78 11.81 4.90 -8.16
N SER A 79 10.69 5.61 -8.09
CA SER A 79 9.62 5.32 -7.13
C SER A 79 8.24 5.37 -7.81
N PHE A 80 7.31 4.56 -7.29
CA PHE A 80 5.90 4.63 -7.64
C PHE A 80 5.05 4.48 -6.38
N ASP A 81 4.39 5.57 -5.98
CA ASP A 81 3.59 5.68 -4.77
C ASP A 81 2.45 6.67 -4.99
N GLU A 82 1.31 6.46 -4.34
CA GLU A 82 0.13 7.34 -4.47
C GLU A 82 -0.24 7.69 -5.93
N GLN A 83 -0.11 6.71 -6.84
CA GLN A 83 -0.36 6.89 -8.27
C GLN A 83 0.55 7.94 -8.94
N LYS A 84 1.72 8.20 -8.35
CA LYS A 84 2.75 9.08 -8.86
C LYS A 84 4.02 8.30 -9.08
N LEU A 85 4.46 8.27 -10.33
CA LEU A 85 5.76 7.77 -10.74
C LEU A 85 6.78 8.90 -10.61
N ARG A 86 7.96 8.60 -10.08
CA ARG A 86 9.09 9.53 -9.98
C ARG A 86 10.37 8.86 -10.42
N PHE A 87 11.18 9.61 -11.16
CA PHE A 87 12.61 9.35 -11.28
C PHE A 87 13.37 10.54 -10.72
N VAL A 88 14.38 10.29 -9.88
CA VAL A 88 15.21 11.33 -9.26
C VAL A 88 16.67 11.08 -9.61
N TRP A 89 17.35 12.11 -10.12
CA TRP A 89 18.78 12.10 -10.39
C TRP A 89 19.48 13.11 -9.49
N LEU A 90 20.47 12.65 -8.72
CA LEU A 90 21.42 13.56 -8.07
C LEU A 90 22.30 14.25 -9.12
N ARG A 91 22.67 13.50 -10.17
CA ARG A 91 23.37 13.98 -11.37
C ARG A 91 22.82 13.26 -12.58
N LEU A 92 22.50 14.00 -13.63
CA LEU A 92 22.09 13.43 -14.91
C LEU A 92 23.29 12.72 -15.58
N PRO A 93 23.08 11.58 -16.27
CA PRO A 93 24.14 10.86 -16.99
C PRO A 93 24.88 11.74 -18.00
N GLU A 94 26.09 11.36 -18.38
CA GLU A 94 26.82 12.03 -19.46
C GLU A 94 26.12 11.85 -20.82
N GLY A 95 26.38 12.76 -21.76
CA GLY A 95 25.74 12.79 -23.07
C GLY A 95 24.61 13.81 -23.19
N LYS A 96 24.15 14.05 -24.42
CA LYS A 96 23.12 15.06 -24.72
C LYS A 96 21.68 14.54 -24.64
N GLU A 97 21.54 13.22 -24.68
CA GLU A 97 20.27 12.52 -24.63
C GLU A 97 20.38 11.36 -23.65
N MET A 98 19.26 11.01 -23.02
CA MET A 98 19.16 9.82 -22.18
C MET A 98 17.81 9.17 -22.36
N ARG A 99 17.75 7.86 -22.09
CA ARG A 99 16.58 7.02 -22.29
C ARG A 99 16.21 6.34 -20.99
N LEU A 100 14.93 6.32 -20.67
CA LEU A 100 14.40 5.52 -19.57
C LEU A 100 13.14 4.79 -20.01
N VAL A 101 12.91 3.65 -19.39
CA VAL A 101 11.79 2.78 -19.70
C VAL A 101 11.14 2.34 -18.40
N TYR A 102 9.83 2.45 -18.33
CA TYR A 102 9.05 1.84 -17.27
C TYR A 102 7.85 1.13 -17.87
N ARG A 103 7.41 0.07 -17.21
CA ARG A 103 6.30 -0.76 -17.64
C ARG A 103 5.04 -0.35 -16.91
N ILE A 104 3.96 -0.12 -17.65
CA ILE A 104 2.62 0.06 -17.09
C ILE A 104 1.84 -1.26 -17.22
N LYS A 105 1.25 -1.71 -16.12
CA LYS A 105 0.24 -2.77 -16.11
C LYS A 105 -1.15 -2.17 -15.93
N VAL A 106 -2.08 -2.61 -16.77
CA VAL A 106 -3.49 -2.16 -16.79
C VAL A 106 -4.35 -3.20 -16.07
N ASP A 107 -5.19 -2.76 -15.13
CA ASP A 107 -6.16 -3.65 -14.47
C ASP A 107 -7.15 -4.25 -15.50
N GLU A 108 -7.47 -5.53 -15.34
CA GLU A 108 -8.28 -6.31 -16.29
C GLU A 108 -9.73 -5.85 -16.37
N ARG A 109 -10.22 -5.12 -15.36
CA ARG A 109 -11.59 -4.62 -15.27
C ARG A 109 -11.77 -3.25 -15.91
N LEU A 110 -10.73 -2.64 -16.46
CA LEU A 110 -10.82 -1.27 -16.97
C LEU A 110 -11.23 -1.22 -18.45
N LYS A 111 -11.88 -0.11 -18.81
CA LYS A 111 -12.10 0.34 -20.19
C LYS A 111 -11.95 1.86 -20.27
N GLY A 112 -12.03 2.40 -21.49
CA GLY A 112 -12.12 3.84 -21.73
C GLY A 112 -10.80 4.40 -22.24
N SER A 113 -10.45 5.62 -21.85
CA SER A 113 -9.19 6.25 -22.23
C SER A 113 -8.63 7.08 -21.10
N PHE A 114 -7.31 7.11 -21.00
CA PHE A 114 -6.59 7.97 -20.08
C PHE A 114 -5.49 8.74 -20.79
N THR A 115 -5.04 9.78 -20.11
CA THR A 115 -4.02 10.68 -20.61
C THR A 115 -2.78 10.57 -19.76
N LEU A 116 -1.66 10.22 -20.40
CA LEU A 116 -0.35 10.21 -19.76
C LEU A 116 0.25 11.62 -19.86
N LYS A 117 0.48 12.23 -18.70
CA LYS A 117 1.09 13.54 -18.53
C LYS A 117 2.24 13.47 -17.53
N GLY A 118 3.18 14.40 -17.63
CA GLY A 118 4.32 14.45 -16.73
C GLY A 118 4.95 15.83 -16.63
N THR A 119 5.89 15.94 -15.69
CA THR A 119 6.74 17.12 -15.49
C THR A 119 8.18 16.68 -15.30
N PHE A 120 9.11 17.41 -15.90
CA PHE A 120 10.55 17.22 -15.72
C PHE A 120 11.13 18.49 -15.11
N ALA A 121 11.48 18.44 -13.83
CA ALA A 121 12.09 19.54 -13.10
C ALA A 121 13.62 19.36 -13.08
N TYR A 122 14.37 20.43 -13.32
CA TYR A 122 15.83 20.41 -13.35
C TYR A 122 16.41 21.72 -12.82
N VAL A 123 17.69 21.70 -12.44
CA VAL A 123 18.43 22.90 -12.06
C VAL A 123 19.33 23.33 -13.21
N ASP A 124 19.21 24.59 -13.63
CA ASP A 124 20.04 25.23 -14.65
C ASP A 124 20.43 26.63 -14.16
N ASN A 125 21.72 26.97 -14.18
CA ASN A 125 22.27 28.20 -13.61
C ASN A 125 21.79 28.51 -12.18
N ASN A 126 21.70 27.48 -11.34
CA ASN A 126 21.23 27.55 -9.95
C ASN A 126 19.75 27.95 -9.79
N GLU A 127 18.97 27.92 -10.87
CA GLU A 127 17.52 28.12 -10.85
C GLU A 127 16.78 26.83 -11.18
N ARG A 128 15.65 26.61 -10.50
CA ARG A 128 14.77 25.48 -10.78
C ARG A 128 13.89 25.80 -11.99
N LYS A 129 14.02 24.99 -13.03
CA LYS A 129 13.18 25.04 -14.25
C LYS A 129 12.34 23.77 -14.37
N THR A 130 11.26 23.85 -15.14
CA THR A 130 10.37 22.71 -15.42
C THR A 130 10.07 22.65 -16.92
N ALA A 131 10.12 21.44 -17.49
CA ALA A 131 9.63 21.12 -18.81
C ALA A 131 8.41 20.19 -18.69
N GLU A 132 7.37 20.46 -19.47
CA GLU A 132 6.18 19.61 -19.53
C GLU A 132 6.29 18.59 -20.66
N PHE A 133 5.53 17.50 -20.53
CA PHE A 133 5.53 16.40 -21.46
C PHE A 133 4.56 16.65 -22.61
N GLN A 134 4.81 16.02 -23.75
CA GLN A 134 3.77 15.84 -24.75
C GLN A 134 2.70 14.87 -24.20
N THR A 135 1.50 15.41 -24.03
CA THR A 135 0.32 14.69 -23.59
C THR A 135 -0.04 13.57 -24.58
N SER A 136 -0.08 12.32 -24.11
CA SER A 136 -0.46 11.16 -24.94
C SER A 136 -1.72 10.50 -24.39
N THR A 137 -2.76 10.39 -25.23
CA THR A 137 -4.00 9.69 -24.87
C THR A 137 -3.92 8.23 -25.31
N ILE A 138 -4.17 7.31 -24.38
CA ILE A 138 -4.18 5.86 -24.60
C ILE A 138 -5.59 5.32 -24.36
N SER A 139 -6.09 4.52 -25.29
CA SER A 139 -7.37 3.80 -25.15
C SER A 139 -7.17 2.41 -24.56
N ILE A 140 -8.05 2.00 -23.63
CA ILE A 140 -8.07 0.68 -23.01
C ILE A 140 -9.22 -0.11 -23.62
N ASN A 141 -8.86 -1.15 -24.39
CA ASN A 141 -9.79 -2.14 -24.89
C ASN A 141 -10.19 -3.07 -23.72
N PRO A 142 -11.50 -3.24 -23.44
CA PRO A 142 -11.97 -4.08 -22.35
C PRO A 142 -11.52 -5.53 -22.49
N SER A 143 -11.29 -6.21 -21.36
CA SER A 143 -10.97 -7.64 -21.36
C SER A 143 -12.18 -8.45 -21.84
N THR A 144 -11.94 -9.43 -22.73
CA THR A 144 -12.95 -10.40 -23.17
C THR A 144 -13.14 -11.55 -22.18
N ARG A 145 -12.33 -11.61 -21.12
CA ARG A 145 -12.32 -12.68 -20.11
C ARG A 145 -13.14 -12.35 -18.87
N ILE A 146 -13.57 -11.10 -18.73
CA ILE A 146 -14.30 -10.57 -17.57
C ILE A 146 -15.77 -10.35 -17.96
N ASP A 147 -16.70 -10.65 -17.05
CA ASP A 147 -18.12 -10.33 -17.21
C ASP A 147 -18.28 -8.83 -17.51
N PRO A 148 -19.00 -8.43 -18.59
CA PRO A 148 -19.20 -7.02 -18.94
C PRO A 148 -19.75 -6.13 -17.80
N ASN A 149 -20.51 -6.70 -16.86
CA ASN A 149 -21.05 -5.97 -15.70
C ASN A 149 -19.98 -5.63 -14.65
N LEU A 150 -18.81 -6.26 -14.72
CA LEU A 150 -17.67 -6.03 -13.84
C LEU A 150 -16.66 -5.03 -14.43
N ILE A 151 -16.85 -4.62 -15.68
CA ILE A 151 -15.97 -3.67 -16.37
C ILE A 151 -16.34 -2.23 -15.98
N VAL A 152 -15.34 -1.46 -15.57
CA VAL A 152 -15.46 -0.09 -15.07
C VAL A 152 -14.71 0.86 -16.00
N ASP A 153 -15.29 2.02 -16.31
CA ASP A 153 -14.56 3.05 -17.05
C ASP A 153 -13.44 3.63 -16.18
N ILE A 154 -12.25 3.83 -16.75
CA ILE A 154 -11.10 4.34 -15.99
C ILE A 154 -11.35 5.71 -15.36
N ASN A 155 -12.16 6.58 -15.98
CA ASN A 155 -12.49 7.90 -15.43
C ASN A 155 -13.52 7.81 -14.31
N GLU A 156 -14.50 6.91 -14.43
CA GLU A 156 -15.43 6.58 -13.34
C GLU A 156 -14.69 5.93 -12.17
N PHE A 157 -13.71 5.07 -12.45
CA PHE A 157 -12.87 4.46 -11.43
C PHE A 157 -12.08 5.49 -10.61
N GLN A 158 -11.77 6.66 -11.18
CA GLN A 158 -11.12 7.75 -10.44
C GLN A 158 -12.02 8.39 -9.38
N THR A 159 -13.34 8.38 -9.60
CA THR A 159 -14.33 9.03 -8.73
C THR A 159 -15.01 8.05 -7.78
N ILE A 160 -14.95 6.75 -8.11
CA ILE A 160 -15.26 5.67 -7.18
C ILE A 160 -14.15 5.67 -6.13
N ILE A 161 -14.47 6.08 -4.91
CA ILE A 161 -13.62 5.87 -3.74
C ILE A 161 -13.37 4.35 -3.70
N PRO A 162 -12.15 3.86 -3.97
CA PRO A 162 -11.88 2.45 -3.84
C PRO A 162 -12.19 2.11 -2.39
N PRO A 163 -13.01 1.08 -2.09
CA PRO A 163 -12.97 0.46 -0.78
C PRO A 163 -11.59 -0.19 -0.65
N GLN A 164 -10.60 0.62 -0.29
CA GLN A 164 -9.17 0.30 -0.22
C GLN A 164 -8.52 0.01 -1.59
N ALA A 165 -7.27 0.50 -1.77
CA ALA A 165 -6.45 0.10 -2.91
C ALA A 165 -6.28 -1.43 -2.90
N PRO A 166 -6.29 -2.14 -4.06
CA PRO A 166 -6.11 -3.58 -4.08
C PRO A 166 -4.80 -3.98 -3.41
N VAL A 167 -4.98 -4.56 -2.25
CA VAL A 167 -4.03 -5.05 -1.27
C VAL A 167 -2.87 -5.87 -1.85
N GLY A 168 -3.10 -6.57 -2.96
CA GLY A 168 -2.09 -7.40 -3.61
C GLY A 168 -0.94 -6.61 -4.24
N PHE A 169 -1.18 -5.36 -4.65
CA PHE A 169 -0.17 -4.56 -5.35
C PHE A 169 0.87 -3.93 -4.43
N VAL A 170 0.47 -3.51 -3.22
CA VAL A 170 1.38 -2.88 -2.24
C VAL A 170 2.21 -3.91 -1.47
N ALA A 171 1.71 -5.14 -1.35
CA ALA A 171 2.43 -6.27 -0.74
C ALA A 171 3.43 -6.97 -1.68
N SER A 172 3.37 -6.72 -3.00
CA SER A 172 4.14 -7.46 -4.00
C SER A 172 5.67 -7.34 -3.83
N ASN A 173 6.17 -6.25 -3.25
CA ASN A 173 7.60 -5.96 -3.09
C ASN A 173 8.17 -6.20 -1.68
N VAL A 174 7.33 -6.59 -0.70
CA VAL A 174 7.81 -6.86 0.67
C VAL A 174 8.27 -8.31 0.78
N ARG A 175 9.50 -8.54 1.24
CA ARG A 175 10.07 -9.90 1.41
C ARG A 175 10.90 -9.98 2.68
N CYS A 176 10.92 -11.16 3.28
CA CYS A 176 11.86 -11.53 4.32
C CYS A 176 12.54 -12.84 3.92
N ILE A 177 13.86 -12.79 3.72
CA ILE A 177 14.66 -13.92 3.25
C ILE A 177 15.64 -14.29 4.35
N ARG A 178 15.63 -15.55 4.77
CA ARG A 178 16.60 -16.11 5.70
C ARG A 178 17.75 -16.73 4.92
N GLN A 179 18.97 -16.33 5.25
CA GLN A 179 20.16 -17.07 4.82
C GLN A 179 20.21 -18.43 5.53
N THR A 180 20.57 -19.50 4.82
CA THR A 180 20.87 -20.80 5.43
C THR A 180 21.75 -20.59 6.68
N PRO A 181 21.29 -21.00 7.88
CA PRO A 181 22.00 -20.75 9.13
C PRO A 181 23.46 -21.19 9.06
N ILE A 182 24.38 -20.28 9.40
CA ILE A 182 25.82 -20.51 9.28
C ILE A 182 26.36 -20.95 10.64
N PRO A 183 27.16 -22.01 10.73
CA PRO A 183 27.87 -22.35 11.96
C PRO A 183 28.71 -21.16 12.46
N SER A 184 28.63 -20.85 13.74
CA SER A 184 29.29 -19.71 14.38
C SER A 184 30.00 -20.18 15.66
N GLY A 185 31.33 -20.06 15.73
CA GLY A 185 32.09 -20.43 16.93
C GLY A 185 32.36 -21.94 17.09
N THR A 186 32.68 -22.34 18.32
CA THR A 186 33.30 -23.65 18.65
C THR A 186 32.33 -24.74 19.12
N GLU A 187 31.06 -24.43 19.40
CA GLU A 187 30.10 -25.34 20.07
C GLU A 187 28.79 -25.55 19.31
N ASN A 188 28.83 -25.65 17.98
CA ASN A 188 27.64 -25.88 17.12
C ASN A 188 26.54 -24.80 17.25
N ASP A 189 26.92 -23.57 17.55
CA ASP A 189 26.01 -22.43 17.44
C ASP A 189 25.80 -22.05 15.99
N TYR A 190 24.67 -21.43 15.68
CA TYR A 190 24.35 -20.94 14.34
C TYR A 190 24.08 -19.45 14.36
N LEU A 191 24.65 -18.72 13.39
CA LEU A 191 24.25 -17.35 13.08
C LEU A 191 23.12 -17.39 12.07
N VAL A 192 21.98 -16.80 12.43
CA VAL A 192 20.84 -16.64 11.54
C VAL A 192 20.77 -15.18 11.09
N LYS A 193 20.77 -14.97 9.77
CA LYS A 193 20.63 -13.63 9.15
C LYS A 193 19.35 -13.57 8.33
N LEU A 194 18.62 -12.47 8.50
CA LEU A 194 17.34 -12.20 7.85
C LEU A 194 17.44 -10.89 7.09
N LEU A 195 17.31 -10.95 5.77
CA LEU A 195 17.18 -9.80 4.90
C LEU A 195 15.71 -9.39 4.81
N VAL A 196 15.41 -8.17 5.19
CA VAL A 196 14.10 -7.55 5.00
C VAL A 196 14.19 -6.59 3.81
N ASN A 197 13.35 -6.81 2.80
CA ASN A 197 12.98 -5.78 1.83
C ASN A 197 11.62 -5.22 2.26
N LYS A 198 11.61 -3.97 2.75
CA LYS A 198 10.41 -3.40 3.38
C LYS A 198 9.38 -2.89 2.38
N GLY A 199 9.73 -2.76 1.09
CA GLY A 199 8.88 -2.10 0.10
C GLY A 199 8.36 -0.76 0.63
N ASN A 200 7.03 -0.61 0.64
CA ASN A 200 6.36 0.61 1.12
C ASN A 200 5.97 0.56 2.62
N ALA A 201 6.36 -0.50 3.36
CA ALA A 201 6.13 -0.57 4.79
C ALA A 201 7.04 0.43 5.54
N GLN A 202 6.46 1.16 6.49
CA GLN A 202 7.19 2.22 7.23
C GLN A 202 7.01 2.14 8.75
N LYS A 203 5.88 1.61 9.23
CA LYS A 203 5.52 1.63 10.66
C LYS A 203 5.74 0.25 11.29
N PHE A 204 4.72 -0.29 11.95
CA PHE A 204 4.81 -1.52 12.71
C PHE A 204 5.16 -2.73 11.85
N ALA A 205 6.13 -3.50 12.32
CA ALA A 205 6.48 -4.79 11.73
C ALA A 205 6.99 -5.76 12.80
N LYS A 206 6.86 -7.05 12.52
CA LYS A 206 7.28 -8.14 13.41
C LYS A 206 7.87 -9.28 12.59
N ILE A 207 9.07 -9.72 12.94
CA ILE A 207 9.55 -11.06 12.57
C ILE A 207 9.23 -11.99 13.74
N GLU A 208 8.70 -13.17 13.45
CA GLU A 208 8.53 -14.25 14.42
C GLU A 208 9.06 -15.55 13.82
N GLU A 209 10.05 -16.19 14.46
CA GLU A 209 10.60 -17.49 14.05
C GLU A 209 10.43 -18.53 15.16
N ASP A 210 10.00 -19.73 14.78
CA ASP A 210 9.96 -20.92 15.61
C ASP A 210 11.35 -21.54 15.68
N VAL A 211 11.87 -21.67 16.89
CA VAL A 211 13.19 -22.23 17.19
C VAL A 211 13.03 -23.67 17.70
N PRO A 212 13.82 -24.64 17.22
CA PRO A 212 13.76 -26.02 17.71
C PRO A 212 13.96 -26.12 19.22
N GLU A 213 13.34 -27.10 19.87
CA GLU A 213 13.52 -27.33 21.31
C GLU A 213 14.98 -27.49 21.70
N GLY A 214 15.33 -27.00 22.89
CA GLY A 214 16.67 -27.07 23.46
C GLY A 214 17.62 -25.96 22.98
N PHE A 215 17.34 -25.31 21.85
CA PHE A 215 18.10 -24.12 21.44
C PHE A 215 17.66 -22.88 22.22
N THR A 216 18.64 -22.04 22.56
CA THR A 216 18.40 -20.67 23.02
C THR A 216 18.77 -19.67 21.92
N ALA A 217 18.26 -18.45 21.99
CA ALA A 217 18.51 -17.42 20.99
C ALA A 217 18.93 -16.08 21.62
N GLU A 218 19.96 -15.46 21.05
CA GLU A 218 20.50 -14.18 21.49
C GLU A 218 20.58 -13.19 20.32
N ALA A 219 20.22 -11.93 20.54
CA ALA A 219 20.30 -10.89 19.52
C ALA A 219 21.75 -10.60 19.13
N VAL A 220 21.99 -10.35 17.82
CA VAL A 220 23.30 -9.92 17.31
C VAL A 220 23.20 -8.54 16.66
N GLU A 221 22.28 -8.35 15.71
CA GLU A 221 21.99 -7.06 15.07
C GLU A 221 20.48 -6.93 14.93
N THR A 222 19.88 -5.90 15.50
CA THR A 222 18.42 -5.76 15.58
C THR A 222 17.87 -4.64 14.72
N LYS A 223 18.71 -3.72 14.20
CA LYS A 223 18.26 -2.54 13.42
C LYS A 223 17.06 -1.85 14.06
N ASP A 224 17.24 -1.41 15.30
CA ASP A 224 16.22 -0.72 16.14
C ASP A 224 15.00 -1.56 16.57
N ALA A 225 14.99 -2.86 16.26
CA ALA A 225 13.94 -3.74 16.77
C ALA A 225 14.11 -4.03 18.26
N VAL A 226 12.97 -4.20 18.93
CA VAL A 226 12.94 -4.89 20.23
C VAL A 226 13.04 -6.40 19.96
N PHE A 227 14.13 -7.01 20.42
CA PHE A 227 14.32 -8.46 20.35
C PHE A 227 13.74 -9.14 21.60
N SER A 228 13.13 -10.31 21.41
CA SER A 228 12.78 -11.20 22.52
C SER A 228 12.85 -12.66 22.09
N PHE A 229 13.21 -13.52 23.04
CA PHE A 229 13.11 -14.97 22.90
C PHE A 229 12.31 -15.51 24.07
N LYS A 230 11.15 -16.11 23.77
CA LYS A 230 10.27 -16.72 24.77
C LYS A 230 9.43 -17.79 24.11
N ASP A 231 9.15 -18.88 24.84
CA ASP A 231 8.29 -19.98 24.38
C ASP A 231 8.80 -20.57 23.04
N GLN A 232 10.11 -20.75 22.91
CA GLN A 232 10.81 -21.18 21.69
C GLN A 232 10.54 -20.32 20.44
N LYS A 233 10.20 -19.04 20.63
CA LYS A 233 9.97 -18.09 19.54
C LYS A 233 10.92 -16.91 19.64
N VAL A 234 11.66 -16.68 18.55
CA VAL A 234 12.41 -15.45 18.32
C VAL A 234 11.46 -14.40 17.77
N LYS A 235 11.49 -13.19 18.33
CA LYS A 235 10.72 -12.05 17.85
C LYS A 235 11.57 -10.81 17.71
N PHE A 236 11.49 -10.17 16.56
CA PHE A 236 11.92 -8.78 16.35
C PHE A 236 10.68 -7.94 16.17
N LEU A 237 10.52 -6.86 16.94
CA LEU A 237 9.37 -5.98 16.88
C LEU A 237 9.81 -4.54 16.62
N TRP A 238 9.32 -3.97 15.52
CA TRP A 238 9.49 -2.57 15.14
C TRP A 238 8.22 -1.79 15.39
N MET A 239 8.35 -0.63 16.03
CA MET A 239 7.29 0.40 16.04
C MET A 239 7.34 1.20 14.73
N ASN A 240 8.55 1.51 14.26
CA ASN A 240 8.85 2.05 12.96
C ASN A 240 9.96 1.21 12.33
N LEU A 241 9.82 0.86 11.05
CA LEU A 241 10.85 0.16 10.30
C LEU A 241 12.04 1.10 10.03
N PRO A 242 13.27 0.57 9.88
CA PRO A 242 14.43 1.34 9.46
C PRO A 242 14.17 2.15 8.18
N ALA A 243 14.86 3.27 8.03
CA ALA A 243 14.70 4.17 6.89
C ALA A 243 15.16 3.51 5.58
N GLU A 244 16.17 2.65 5.66
CA GLU A 244 16.73 1.94 4.51
C GLU A 244 15.68 1.02 3.87
N PRO A 245 15.56 1.01 2.53
CA PRO A 245 14.61 0.13 1.82
C PRO A 245 14.87 -1.36 2.08
N ARG A 246 16.11 -1.70 2.45
CA ARG A 246 16.56 -3.04 2.75
C ARG A 246 17.52 -3.01 3.92
N PHE A 247 17.38 -3.97 4.83
CA PHE A 247 18.27 -4.10 5.98
C PHE A 247 18.35 -5.56 6.41
N VAL A 248 19.43 -5.90 7.11
CA VAL A 248 19.66 -7.23 7.65
C VAL A 248 19.58 -7.16 9.17
N VAL A 249 18.83 -8.09 9.77
CA VAL A 249 18.90 -8.38 11.21
C VAL A 249 19.46 -9.77 11.42
N SER A 250 20.00 -10.02 12.61
CA SER A 250 20.58 -11.30 12.95
C SER A 250 20.47 -11.64 14.43
N TYR A 251 20.43 -12.95 14.69
CA TYR A 251 20.50 -13.54 16.01
C TYR A 251 21.33 -14.81 15.97
N LYS A 252 21.86 -15.19 17.14
CA LYS A 252 22.63 -16.40 17.36
C LYS A 252 21.72 -17.45 17.98
N LEU A 253 21.72 -18.65 17.43
CA LEU A 253 21.14 -19.86 18.01
C LEU A 253 22.24 -20.63 18.74
N ILE A 254 22.02 -20.92 20.02
CA ILE A 254 22.98 -21.62 20.87
C ILE A 254 22.43 -23.01 21.15
N ALA A 255 23.21 -24.04 20.80
CA ALA A 255 22.78 -25.43 20.92
C ALA A 255 22.89 -25.93 22.37
N PRO A 256 22.00 -26.86 22.79
CA PRO A 256 22.15 -27.53 24.08
C PRO A 256 23.34 -28.53 24.01
N ASP A 257 24.34 -28.34 24.85
CA ASP A 257 25.45 -29.26 25.14
C ASP A 257 26.39 -29.66 23.97
N GLY A 258 26.54 -28.82 22.94
CA GLY A 258 27.60 -28.99 21.92
C GLY A 258 27.54 -30.29 21.08
N LYS A 259 26.45 -31.08 21.17
CA LYS A 259 26.18 -32.26 20.32
C LYS A 259 25.28 -31.79 19.17
N GLY A 260 25.78 -31.60 17.96
CA GLY A 260 26.23 -32.65 17.05
C GLY A 260 25.23 -32.71 15.88
N ASN A 261 25.49 -31.91 14.84
CA ASN A 261 24.80 -31.91 13.53
C ASN A 261 23.27 -32.04 13.58
N ILE A 262 22.60 -31.11 14.25
CA ILE A 262 21.15 -30.96 14.13
C ILE A 262 20.89 -30.05 12.93
N THR A 263 20.24 -30.58 11.89
CA THR A 263 19.68 -29.74 10.83
C THR A 263 18.66 -28.79 11.46
N VAL A 264 19.03 -27.50 11.55
CA VAL A 264 18.17 -26.48 12.17
C VAL A 264 17.05 -26.13 11.19
N SER A 265 15.87 -26.74 11.40
CA SER A 265 14.65 -26.41 10.65
C SER A 265 13.92 -25.25 11.34
N LEU A 266 14.12 -24.04 10.82
CA LEU A 266 13.40 -22.85 11.27
C LEU A 266 12.16 -22.61 10.40
N LYS A 267 11.06 -22.18 10.99
CA LYS A 267 9.89 -21.64 10.28
C LYS A 267 9.59 -20.26 10.84
N GLY A 268 9.14 -19.34 10.01
CA GLY A 268 8.88 -18.01 10.51
C GLY A 268 8.04 -17.16 9.59
N THR A 269 7.56 -16.06 10.14
CA THR A 269 6.70 -15.11 9.45
C THR A 269 7.22 -13.69 9.63
N PHE A 270 7.04 -12.87 8.59
CA PHE A 270 7.19 -11.44 8.66
C PHE A 270 5.82 -10.78 8.55
N SER A 271 5.42 -10.10 9.63
CA SER A 271 4.18 -9.34 9.70
C SER A 271 4.47 -7.85 9.59
N TYR A 272 3.69 -7.09 8.83
CA TYR A 272 3.91 -5.66 8.65
C TYR A 272 2.60 -4.94 8.33
N LEU A 273 2.56 -3.63 8.64
CA LEU A 273 1.38 -2.80 8.44
C LEU A 273 1.48 -2.00 7.13
N VAL A 274 0.44 -2.08 6.32
CA VAL A 274 0.25 -1.26 5.11
C VAL A 274 -1.12 -0.60 5.19
N GLY A 275 -1.14 0.74 5.20
CA GLY A 275 -2.37 1.48 5.50
C GLY A 275 -2.80 1.22 6.95
N GLU A 276 -3.91 0.52 7.16
CA GLU A 276 -4.37 0.06 8.47
C GLU A 276 -4.40 -1.48 8.61
N ALA A 277 -3.97 -2.22 7.58
CA ALA A 277 -4.07 -3.67 7.53
C ALA A 277 -2.74 -4.35 7.87
N THR A 278 -2.79 -5.33 8.78
CA THR A 278 -1.67 -6.25 9.03
C THR A 278 -1.58 -7.28 7.91
N ARG A 279 -0.40 -7.37 7.30
CA ARG A 279 -0.02 -8.40 6.33
C ARG A 279 0.95 -9.35 6.98
N ILE A 280 0.89 -10.62 6.58
CA ILE A 280 1.78 -11.67 7.05
C ILE A 280 2.30 -12.40 5.81
N ILE A 281 3.62 -12.54 5.70
CA ILE A 281 4.28 -13.34 4.69
C ILE A 281 5.20 -14.36 5.37
N GLU A 282 5.41 -15.50 4.72
CA GLU A 282 6.37 -16.50 5.20
C GLU A 282 7.81 -16.05 4.94
N ILE A 283 8.71 -16.46 5.82
CA ILE A 283 10.14 -16.26 5.66
C ILE A 283 10.68 -17.39 4.79
N ILE A 284 11.30 -17.03 3.67
CA ILE A 284 11.86 -18.01 2.72
C ILE A 284 13.33 -18.21 3.04
N GLN A 285 13.76 -19.46 3.24
CA GLN A 285 15.18 -19.77 3.39
C GLN A 285 15.85 -19.91 2.02
N LYS A 286 17.03 -19.32 1.87
CA LYS A 286 17.88 -19.46 0.68
C LYS A 286 19.35 -19.65 1.06
N ASP A 287 20.06 -20.38 0.22
CA ASP A 287 21.52 -20.50 0.31
C ASP A 287 22.18 -19.29 -0.37
N ILE A 288 22.38 -18.23 0.42
CA ILE A 288 22.91 -16.93 -0.02
C ILE A 288 23.87 -16.40 1.04
N ASP A 289 24.87 -15.63 0.66
CA ASP A 289 25.76 -14.97 1.61
C ASP A 289 25.32 -13.52 1.87
N LEU A 290 24.82 -13.23 3.08
CA LEU A 290 24.44 -11.88 3.53
C LEU A 290 25.57 -11.17 4.29
N THR A 291 26.81 -11.67 4.23
CA THR A 291 27.97 -11.08 4.95
C THR A 291 28.58 -9.91 4.20
N ASN A 292 28.54 -9.92 2.87
CA ASN A 292 28.95 -8.83 1.99
C ASN A 292 27.76 -8.38 1.13
N ILE A 293 27.10 -7.30 1.56
CA ILE A 293 25.92 -6.74 0.90
C ILE A 293 26.37 -5.96 -0.33
N ASP A 294 26.61 -6.65 -1.45
CA ASP A 294 26.64 -6.00 -2.77
C ASP A 294 25.18 -5.71 -3.19
N PRO A 295 24.76 -4.43 -3.31
CA PRO A 295 23.40 -4.08 -3.70
C PRO A 295 22.96 -4.71 -5.03
N ALA A 296 23.89 -4.93 -5.96
CA ALA A 296 23.61 -5.51 -7.29
C ALA A 296 23.30 -7.02 -7.21
N ALA A 297 23.98 -7.76 -6.34
CA ALA A 297 23.69 -9.19 -6.11
C ALA A 297 22.33 -9.39 -5.42
N LEU A 298 21.92 -8.44 -4.59
CA LEU A 298 20.65 -8.44 -3.87
C LEU A 298 19.44 -8.33 -4.81
N ASP A 299 19.56 -7.53 -5.88
CA ASP A 299 18.52 -7.37 -6.91
C ASP A 299 18.31 -8.66 -7.71
N GLY A 300 19.39 -9.35 -8.08
CA GLY A 300 19.33 -10.65 -8.76
C GLY A 300 18.70 -11.77 -7.90
N LEU A 301 18.97 -11.78 -6.59
CA LEU A 301 18.43 -12.76 -5.65
C LEU A 301 16.94 -12.57 -5.34
N ILE A 302 16.47 -11.32 -5.32
CA ILE A 302 15.05 -11.01 -5.21
C ILE A 302 14.36 -11.36 -6.54
N SER A 303 15.02 -11.07 -7.67
CA SER A 303 14.51 -11.36 -9.01
C SER A 303 14.25 -12.86 -9.26
N SER A 304 15.17 -13.73 -8.83
CA SER A 304 15.01 -15.19 -8.94
C SER A 304 13.91 -15.78 -8.04
N THR A 305 13.41 -15.01 -7.06
CA THR A 305 12.23 -15.39 -6.24
C THR A 305 10.90 -15.05 -6.91
N PHE A 306 10.90 -14.37 -8.06
CA PHE A 306 9.68 -14.16 -8.85
C PHE A 306 9.28 -15.39 -9.69
N SER A 307 10.13 -16.42 -9.77
CA SER A 307 10.01 -17.48 -10.78
C SER A 307 9.51 -18.85 -10.28
N THR A 308 9.38 -19.07 -8.98
CA THR A 308 8.92 -20.36 -8.44
C THR A 308 8.08 -20.17 -7.18
N GLU A 309 6.83 -20.60 -7.30
CA GLU A 309 5.81 -20.82 -6.26
C GLU A 309 5.26 -19.57 -5.55
N GLY A 310 3.93 -19.43 -5.63
CA GLY A 310 3.19 -18.33 -5.04
C GLY A 310 3.41 -18.29 -3.53
N ALA A 311 3.86 -17.14 -3.03
CA ALA A 311 3.76 -16.83 -1.62
C ALA A 311 2.28 -16.93 -1.22
N ASN A 312 1.92 -17.96 -0.47
CA ASN A 312 0.58 -18.11 0.09
C ASN A 312 0.37 -16.98 1.10
N ILE A 313 -0.32 -15.92 0.66
CA ILE A 313 -0.78 -14.85 1.54
C ILE A 313 -1.96 -15.43 2.34
N ILE A 314 -1.69 -15.92 3.54
CA ILE A 314 -2.72 -16.41 4.44
C ILE A 314 -3.40 -15.20 5.09
N SER A 315 -4.66 -14.93 4.72
CA SER A 315 -5.56 -14.13 5.57
C SER A 315 -6.04 -15.04 6.71
N GLY A 316 -5.53 -14.81 7.92
CA GLY A 316 -5.94 -15.58 9.09
C GLY A 316 -7.40 -15.34 9.47
N PHE A 317 -8.28 -16.28 9.10
CA PHE A 317 -9.56 -16.52 9.76
C PHE A 317 -9.61 -18.02 10.06
N THR A 318 -9.58 -18.42 11.33
CA THR A 318 -9.75 -19.81 11.75
C THR A 318 -11.19 -20.06 12.15
N PRO A 319 -11.83 -21.12 11.61
CA PRO A 319 -12.87 -21.83 12.34
C PRO A 319 -12.44 -23.28 12.63
N TYR A 320 -12.80 -23.74 13.82
CA TYR A 320 -12.54 -25.06 14.38
C TYR A 320 -13.30 -26.21 13.69
N SER A 321 -12.68 -27.39 13.82
CA SER A 321 -13.23 -28.75 13.98
C SER A 321 -13.67 -29.56 12.75
N GLU A 322 -12.93 -30.67 12.53
CA GLU A 322 -13.33 -31.87 11.80
C GLU A 322 -14.61 -32.51 12.38
N GLY A 323 -15.43 -33.09 11.50
CA GLY A 323 -16.60 -33.89 11.91
C GLY A 323 -17.81 -33.92 10.96
N GLY A 324 -17.66 -33.69 9.65
CA GLY A 324 -18.76 -33.74 8.69
C GLY A 324 -18.90 -35.09 8.01
N ILE A 325 -20.01 -35.79 8.23
CA ILE A 325 -20.45 -36.93 7.42
C ILE A 325 -21.17 -36.37 6.18
N ASP A 326 -20.81 -36.84 4.99
CA ASP A 326 -21.48 -36.46 3.74
C ASP A 326 -22.93 -36.97 3.71
N ILE A 327 -23.89 -36.05 3.62
CA ILE A 327 -25.29 -36.35 3.31
C ILE A 327 -25.52 -36.00 1.84
N PRO A 328 -25.98 -36.94 0.98
CA PRO A 328 -26.24 -36.64 -0.42
C PRO A 328 -27.40 -35.65 -0.55
N ILE A 329 -27.16 -34.55 -1.28
CA ILE A 329 -28.12 -33.48 -1.51
C ILE A 329 -28.99 -33.84 -2.71
N GLU A 330 -30.29 -34.05 -2.47
CA GLU A 330 -31.31 -34.17 -3.51
C GLU A 330 -32.01 -32.82 -3.70
N TYR A 331 -31.93 -32.25 -4.90
CA TYR A 331 -32.49 -30.93 -5.18
C TYR A 331 -34.00 -30.99 -5.41
N LYS A 332 -34.79 -30.43 -4.47
CA LYS A 332 -36.19 -30.07 -4.73
C LYS A 332 -36.33 -28.57 -4.96
N LYS A 333 -37.03 -28.22 -6.05
CA LYS A 333 -37.35 -26.85 -6.44
C LYS A 333 -38.29 -26.22 -5.40
N ILE A 334 -37.90 -25.07 -4.85
CA ILE A 334 -38.71 -24.31 -3.89
C ILE A 334 -39.62 -23.36 -4.69
N GLU A 335 -40.93 -23.42 -4.47
CA GLU A 335 -41.89 -22.47 -5.04
C GLU A 335 -41.87 -21.12 -4.30
N ASP A 336 -41.95 -20.04 -5.08
CA ASP A 336 -41.85 -18.66 -4.62
C ASP A 336 -42.97 -18.26 -3.66
N LYS A 337 -42.59 -17.78 -2.46
CA LYS A 337 -43.49 -17.07 -1.55
C LYS A 337 -43.41 -15.55 -1.79
N PRO A 338 -44.53 -14.81 -1.63
CA PRO A 338 -44.59 -13.39 -1.97
C PRO A 338 -43.70 -12.52 -1.06
N LYS A 339 -42.88 -11.66 -1.68
CA LYS A 339 -41.99 -10.70 -1.01
C LYS A 339 -42.80 -9.69 -0.18
N ARG A 340 -42.49 -9.62 1.12
CA ARG A 340 -43.04 -8.66 2.08
C ARG A 340 -42.52 -7.25 1.74
N LYS A 341 -43.41 -6.26 1.62
CA LYS A 341 -43.06 -4.85 1.35
C LYS A 341 -42.08 -4.31 2.41
N ALA A 342 -41.01 -3.67 1.95
CA ALA A 342 -39.98 -3.06 2.79
C ALA A 342 -40.57 -1.93 3.64
N LYS A 343 -40.14 -1.84 4.91
CA LYS A 343 -40.44 -0.70 5.78
C LYS A 343 -39.72 0.56 5.27
N PRO A 344 -40.28 1.76 5.48
CA PRO A 344 -39.63 3.01 5.11
C PRO A 344 -38.29 3.16 5.84
N GLU A 345 -37.31 3.65 5.10
CA GLU A 345 -35.92 3.85 5.52
C GLU A 345 -35.84 5.01 6.54
N PHE A 346 -35.09 4.82 7.62
CA PHE A 346 -34.96 5.80 8.71
C PHE A 346 -34.03 6.93 8.27
N ASP A 347 -34.48 8.19 8.35
CA ASP A 347 -33.70 9.36 7.98
C ASP A 347 -32.57 9.63 8.99
N MET A 348 -31.32 9.49 8.54
CA MET A 348 -30.11 9.60 9.35
C MET A 348 -29.42 10.98 9.23
N GLU A 349 -29.77 11.78 8.22
CA GLU A 349 -29.17 13.09 7.94
C GLU A 349 -29.04 14.01 9.16
N PRO A 350 -30.07 14.21 10.02
CA PRO A 350 -29.96 15.14 11.15
C PRO A 350 -28.96 14.70 12.22
N PHE A 351 -28.55 13.42 12.20
CA PHE A 351 -27.62 12.84 13.18
C PHE A 351 -26.21 12.69 12.63
N MET A 352 -25.95 13.08 11.37
CA MET A 352 -24.62 12.97 10.79
C MET A 352 -23.63 13.89 11.53
N LEU A 353 -22.40 13.38 11.71
CA LEU A 353 -21.30 14.15 12.28
C LEU A 353 -20.82 15.17 11.25
N MET A 354 -20.97 16.45 11.59
CA MET A 354 -20.42 17.53 10.78
C MET A 354 -18.92 17.70 11.07
N PRO A 355 -18.10 17.99 10.05
CA PRO A 355 -16.68 18.20 10.23
C PRO A 355 -16.40 19.49 11.03
N GLU A 356 -15.56 19.39 12.06
CA GLU A 356 -15.07 20.55 12.82
C GLU A 356 -13.65 20.92 12.39
N LYS A 357 -13.30 22.20 12.47
CA LYS A 357 -11.97 22.71 12.12
C LYS A 357 -10.97 22.46 13.24
N GLY A 358 -9.77 22.01 12.87
CA GLY A 358 -8.68 21.70 13.79
C GLY A 358 -8.76 20.28 14.36
N VAL A 359 -7.92 20.00 15.35
CA VAL A 359 -7.91 18.71 16.04
C VAL A 359 -8.95 18.70 17.16
N TYR A 360 -9.78 17.67 17.18
CA TYR A 360 -10.78 17.45 18.22
C TYR A 360 -10.97 15.95 18.50
N TYR A 361 -11.47 15.64 19.68
CA TYR A 361 -11.68 14.30 20.19
C TYR A 361 -13.16 14.05 20.45
N ARG A 362 -13.62 12.83 20.20
CA ARG A 362 -14.97 12.37 20.51
C ARG A 362 -14.93 11.00 21.20
N VAL A 363 -15.98 10.63 21.92
CA VAL A 363 -16.09 9.31 22.55
C VAL A 363 -17.04 8.44 21.72
N GLN A 364 -16.51 7.38 21.11
CA GLN A 364 -17.31 6.41 20.37
C GLN A 364 -17.92 5.40 21.33
N ILE A 365 -19.23 5.17 21.19
CA ILE A 365 -20.04 4.39 22.13
C ILE A 365 -20.75 3.19 21.49
N ALA A 366 -20.80 3.11 20.16
CA ALA A 366 -21.30 1.94 19.44
C ALA A 366 -20.82 1.95 17.98
N ALA A 367 -20.81 0.78 17.36
CA ALA A 367 -20.70 0.64 15.92
C ALA A 367 -21.52 -0.57 15.44
N GLY A 368 -22.15 -0.49 14.27
CA GLY A 368 -22.84 -1.63 13.67
C GLY A 368 -23.00 -1.50 12.15
N HIS A 369 -23.24 -2.62 11.47
CA HIS A 369 -23.46 -2.67 10.02
C HIS A 369 -24.87 -2.22 9.57
N LYS A 370 -25.79 -2.06 10.52
CA LYS A 370 -27.15 -1.57 10.27
C LYS A 370 -27.36 -0.28 11.05
N PRO A 371 -28.05 0.70 10.48
CA PRO A 371 -28.37 1.92 11.20
C PRO A 371 -29.32 1.58 12.35
N ILE A 372 -29.07 2.18 13.51
CA ILE A 372 -29.96 2.12 14.66
C ILE A 372 -30.77 3.42 14.74
N ASP A 373 -32.01 3.31 15.19
CA ASP A 373 -32.77 4.48 15.65
C ASP A 373 -32.08 5.02 16.91
N ILE A 374 -31.33 6.10 16.75
CA ILE A 374 -30.46 6.68 17.77
C ILE A 374 -31.26 7.06 19.01
N LYS A 375 -32.41 7.73 18.81
CA LYS A 375 -33.28 8.17 19.92
C LYS A 375 -33.76 6.98 20.72
N ARG A 376 -34.23 5.93 20.05
CA ARG A 376 -34.76 4.74 20.73
C ARG A 376 -33.66 3.88 21.35
N TYR A 377 -32.56 3.68 20.64
CA TYR A 377 -31.50 2.77 21.06
C TYR A 377 -30.79 3.31 22.31
N PHE A 378 -30.29 4.55 22.26
CA PHE A 378 -29.44 5.12 23.29
C PHE A 378 -30.19 5.59 24.54
N THR A 379 -31.49 5.87 24.44
CA THR A 379 -32.34 6.12 25.62
C THR A 379 -32.33 4.91 26.58
N ARG A 380 -32.31 3.67 26.06
CA ARG A 380 -32.25 2.45 26.89
C ARG A 380 -30.91 2.25 27.60
N TYR A 381 -29.86 2.91 27.11
CA TYR A 381 -28.52 2.91 27.70
C TYR A 381 -28.28 4.14 28.58
N ASN A 382 -29.32 4.94 28.86
CA ASN A 382 -29.25 6.16 29.66
C ASN A 382 -28.27 7.22 29.10
N ILE A 383 -28.05 7.23 27.79
CA ILE A 383 -27.24 8.23 27.10
C ILE A 383 -28.12 9.44 26.80
N LYS A 384 -27.85 10.55 27.50
CA LYS A 384 -28.57 11.83 27.37
C LYS A 384 -27.83 12.85 26.48
N HIS A 385 -26.64 12.48 26.00
CA HIS A 385 -25.80 13.34 25.18
C HIS A 385 -26.19 13.28 23.71
N ASP A 386 -25.87 14.34 22.96
CA ASP A 386 -26.08 14.39 21.52
C ASP A 386 -25.17 13.38 20.80
N VAL A 387 -25.79 12.36 20.21
CA VAL A 387 -25.10 11.28 19.49
C VAL A 387 -25.01 11.62 18.02
N ARG A 388 -23.79 11.64 17.50
CA ARG A 388 -23.49 11.86 16.09
C ARG A 388 -23.05 10.57 15.42
N THR A 389 -23.41 10.45 14.15
CA THR A 389 -23.18 9.26 13.33
C THR A 389 -22.14 9.56 12.26
N GLU A 390 -21.21 8.63 12.10
CA GLU A 390 -20.27 8.58 10.99
C GLU A 390 -20.49 7.28 10.23
N LYS A 391 -20.51 7.34 8.89
CA LYS A 391 -20.54 6.15 8.04
C LYS A 391 -19.13 5.90 7.51
N HIS A 392 -18.58 4.73 7.81
CA HIS A 392 -17.23 4.35 7.38
C HIS A 392 -17.20 2.87 7.03
N GLU A 393 -16.89 2.52 5.78
CA GLU A 393 -16.79 1.13 5.31
C GLU A 393 -18.00 0.25 5.67
N GLY A 394 -19.22 0.78 5.49
CA GLY A 394 -20.46 0.05 5.78
C GLY A 394 -20.79 -0.08 7.27
N TRP A 395 -19.99 0.53 8.16
CA TRP A 395 -20.30 0.69 9.57
C TRP A 395 -20.96 2.04 9.83
N TYR A 396 -22.00 2.02 10.64
CA TYR A 396 -22.54 3.18 11.32
C TYR A 396 -21.85 3.25 12.68
N LYS A 397 -21.02 4.27 12.87
CA LYS A 397 -20.29 4.55 14.12
C LYS A 397 -20.99 5.68 14.85
N TYR A 398 -21.17 5.53 16.16
CA TYR A 398 -21.91 6.47 16.99
C TYR A 398 -20.98 7.07 18.04
N SER A 399 -20.91 8.40 18.10
CA SER A 399 -20.02 9.11 19.02
C SER A 399 -20.67 10.32 19.67
N ILE A 400 -20.21 10.65 20.87
CA ILE A 400 -20.74 11.74 21.72
C ILE A 400 -19.62 12.69 22.14
N GLY A 401 -20.01 13.95 22.35
CA GLY A 401 -19.11 15.03 22.74
C GLY A 401 -18.15 15.48 21.63
N SER A 402 -17.61 16.69 21.77
CA SER A 402 -16.48 17.19 20.99
C SER A 402 -15.57 17.94 21.95
N PHE A 403 -14.32 17.51 22.05
CA PHE A 403 -13.35 17.99 23.03
C PHE A 403 -12.08 18.44 22.33
N LYS A 404 -11.51 19.57 22.76
CA LYS A 404 -10.24 20.05 22.20
C LYS A 404 -9.04 19.40 22.88
N GLU A 405 -9.20 18.96 24.12
CA GLU A 405 -8.17 18.27 24.87
C GLU A 405 -8.45 16.77 25.00
N TYR A 406 -7.41 15.96 24.81
CA TYR A 406 -7.49 14.52 24.99
C TYR A 406 -7.92 14.14 26.42
N LYS A 407 -7.43 14.87 27.41
CA LYS A 407 -7.77 14.63 28.83
C LYS A 407 -9.27 14.75 29.06
N GLU A 408 -9.93 15.76 28.48
CA GLU A 408 -11.37 15.97 28.61
C GLU A 408 -12.16 14.81 27.98
N ALA A 409 -11.77 14.37 26.78
CA ALA A 409 -12.41 13.23 26.13
C ALA A 409 -12.22 11.92 26.90
N ARG A 410 -11.04 11.72 27.50
CA ARG A 410 -10.71 10.58 28.34
C ARG A 410 -11.53 10.59 29.64
N ASP A 411 -11.59 11.73 30.32
CA ASP A 411 -12.37 11.91 31.55
C ASP A 411 -13.87 11.69 31.27
N PHE A 412 -14.34 12.18 30.12
CA PHE A 412 -15.70 11.96 29.66
C PHE A 412 -15.97 10.48 29.34
N ARG A 413 -15.04 9.76 28.71
CA ARG A 413 -15.17 8.30 28.52
C ARG A 413 -15.32 7.58 29.86
N ILE A 414 -14.51 7.94 30.87
CA ILE A 414 -14.62 7.36 32.21
C ILE A 414 -16.00 7.67 32.83
N LEU A 415 -16.51 8.89 32.67
CA LEU A 415 -17.86 9.24 33.09
C LEU A 415 -18.91 8.33 32.44
N ILE A 416 -18.81 8.06 31.14
CA ILE A 416 -19.72 7.18 30.41
C ILE A 416 -19.67 5.75 30.93
N TRP A 417 -18.46 5.21 31.16
CA TRP A 417 -18.30 3.88 31.77
C TRP A 417 -18.92 3.78 33.16
N ASN A 418 -18.86 4.84 33.96
CA ASN A 418 -19.35 4.83 35.34
C ASN A 418 -20.85 5.15 35.48
N SER A 419 -21.44 5.86 34.51
CA SER A 419 -22.83 6.36 34.59
C SER A 419 -23.82 5.64 33.66
N THR A 420 -23.32 4.74 32.80
CA THR A 420 -24.12 4.05 31.78
C THR A 420 -23.79 2.57 31.73
N ARG A 421 -24.55 1.80 30.93
CA ARG A 421 -24.27 0.37 30.70
C ARG A 421 -23.22 0.13 29.61
N ILE A 422 -22.63 1.17 29.04
CA ILE A 422 -21.63 1.08 27.98
C ILE A 422 -20.25 1.04 28.63
N ASN A 423 -19.53 -0.07 28.50
CA ASN A 423 -18.23 -0.31 29.12
C ASN A 423 -17.08 -0.48 28.10
N ASP A 424 -17.39 -0.41 26.81
CA ASP A 424 -16.49 -0.58 25.67
C ASP A 424 -16.26 0.74 24.90
N ALA A 425 -16.79 1.86 25.40
CA ALA A 425 -16.58 3.18 24.80
C ALA A 425 -15.10 3.57 24.76
N PHE A 426 -14.65 4.23 23.70
CA PHE A 426 -13.25 4.66 23.57
C PHE A 426 -13.09 6.04 22.93
N VAL A 427 -11.95 6.69 23.19
CA VAL A 427 -11.64 8.02 22.65
C VAL A 427 -11.17 7.90 21.22
N THR A 428 -11.63 8.83 20.41
CA THR A 428 -11.39 8.93 18.98
C THR A 428 -10.96 10.33 18.64
N ALA A 429 -10.15 10.51 17.59
CA ALA A 429 -9.62 11.81 17.22
C ALA A 429 -9.87 12.13 15.75
N TYR A 430 -9.97 13.42 15.47
CA TYR A 430 -10.25 13.96 14.15
C TYR A 430 -9.39 15.20 13.92
N ASN A 431 -9.02 15.46 12.67
CA ASN A 431 -8.39 16.69 12.23
C ASN A 431 -9.11 17.19 10.98
N ASN A 432 -9.73 18.38 11.07
CA ASN A 432 -10.52 18.97 9.98
C ASN A 432 -11.58 18.01 9.43
N GLY A 433 -12.32 17.32 10.30
CA GLY A 433 -13.34 16.34 9.92
C GLY A 433 -12.83 14.96 9.52
N THR A 434 -11.52 14.77 9.33
CA THR A 434 -10.93 13.48 8.97
C THR A 434 -10.50 12.74 10.23
N ARG A 435 -10.91 11.47 10.37
CA ARG A 435 -10.49 10.60 11.47
C ARG A 435 -8.98 10.41 11.46
N ILE A 436 -8.33 10.58 12.61
CA ILE A 436 -6.89 10.31 12.81
C ILE A 436 -6.69 9.48 14.08
N THR A 437 -5.51 8.90 14.26
CA THR A 437 -5.20 8.21 15.52
C THR A 437 -5.09 9.21 16.66
N VAL A 438 -5.40 8.77 17.88
CA VAL A 438 -5.23 9.61 19.08
C VAL A 438 -3.76 10.03 19.24
N GLN A 439 -2.81 9.16 18.89
CA GLN A 439 -1.39 9.49 18.95
C GLN A 439 -1.02 10.60 17.96
N GLU A 440 -1.51 10.55 16.72
CA GLU A 440 -1.33 11.63 15.74
C GLU A 440 -1.93 12.95 16.23
N ALA A 441 -3.13 12.90 16.82
CA ALA A 441 -3.78 14.06 17.39
C ALA A 441 -2.95 14.68 18.52
N LEU A 442 -2.42 13.86 19.43
CA LEU A 442 -1.53 14.30 20.51
C LEU A 442 -0.22 14.90 19.99
N MET A 443 0.35 14.35 18.91
CA MET A 443 1.53 14.93 18.25
C MET A 443 1.23 16.29 17.62
N ILE A 444 0.13 16.42 16.86
CA ILE A 444 -0.26 17.69 16.22
C ILE A 444 -0.53 18.78 17.26
N THR A 445 -1.18 18.40 18.37
CA THR A 445 -1.59 19.33 19.43
C THR A 445 -0.55 19.52 20.53
N SER A 446 0.53 18.73 20.51
CA SER A 446 1.52 18.65 21.59
C SER A 446 0.92 18.36 22.97
N GLN A 447 -0.20 17.63 23.02
CA GLN A 447 -0.87 17.25 24.26
C GLN A 447 -0.29 15.95 24.84
N LYS A 448 -0.43 15.75 26.16
CA LYS A 448 0.08 14.56 26.84
C LYS A 448 -0.92 13.41 26.80
N TRP A 449 -0.41 12.19 26.72
CA TRP A 449 -1.21 10.99 26.94
C TRP A 449 -1.51 10.82 28.43
N TYR A 450 -2.79 10.63 28.75
CA TYR A 450 -3.26 10.30 30.09
C TYR A 450 -3.80 8.87 30.08
N ARG A 451 -3.27 8.01 30.96
CA ARG A 451 -3.79 6.64 31.13
C ARG A 451 -5.22 6.65 31.66
#